data_AF-A0A0Q4Q7W5-F1
#
_entry.id   AF-A0A0Q4Q7W5-F1
#
_cell.length_a   1.000
_cell.length_b   1.000
_cell.length_c   1.000
_cell.angle_alpha   90.00
_cell.angle_beta   90.00
_cell.angle_gamma   90.00
#
_symmetry.space_group_name_H-M   'P 1'
#
loop_
_entity.id
_entity.type
_entity.pdbx_description
1 polymer ?
#
loop_
_entity_poly.entity_id
_entity_poly.type
_entity_poly.pdbx_seq_one_letter_code
_entity_poly.pdbx_strand_id
1 'polypeptide(L)'
;MMYPDMAGSKGAAETSADAAQVIDCARMQRLVLGAIRLAKGAGRTAEEVASVLNVPRVTAQPRTSELKAKGLIFDSGIRRTNRSSGKRAVVWVAREFRQ
;
A
#
# COMPACT_ATOMS: atom_id res chain seq x y z
N MET A 1 44.19 1.58 -23.41
CA MET A 1 43.10 2.55 -23.22
C MET A 1 41.81 1.75 -23.25
N MET A 2 41.11 1.71 -22.11
CA MET A 2 40.23 0.62 -21.69
C MET A 2 38.78 1.12 -21.74
N TYR A 3 37.93 0.43 -22.51
CA TYR A 3 36.47 0.44 -22.43
C TYR A 3 36.00 -1.03 -22.37
N PRO A 4 34.90 -1.31 -21.67
CA PRO A 4 34.91 -2.30 -20.59
C PRO A 4 34.46 -3.70 -21.02
N ASP A 5 34.95 -4.67 -20.26
CA ASP A 5 34.51 -6.06 -20.23
C ASP A 5 32.98 -6.20 -20.18
N MET A 6 32.39 -6.51 -21.34
CA MET A 6 31.13 -7.26 -21.37
C MET A 6 31.44 -8.71 -21.00
N ALA A 7 31.29 -9.06 -19.72
CA ALA A 7 31.00 -10.43 -19.31
C ALA A 7 29.46 -10.58 -19.27
N GLY A 8 28.95 -11.40 -20.19
CA GLY A 8 27.54 -11.64 -20.40
C GLY A 8 26.86 -12.36 -19.24
N SER A 9 25.66 -11.88 -18.91
CA SER A 9 24.60 -12.67 -18.31
C SER A 9 23.27 -12.16 -18.89
N LYS A 10 22.93 -12.63 -20.09
CA LYS A 10 21.55 -12.59 -20.58
C LYS A 10 20.77 -13.71 -19.89
N GLY A 11 19.76 -13.32 -19.11
CA GLY A 11 18.48 -14.01 -18.95
C GLY A 11 18.50 -15.42 -18.33
N ALA A 12 18.16 -15.52 -17.04
CA ALA A 12 17.42 -16.65 -16.43
C ALA A 12 17.14 -16.49 -14.91
N ALA A 13 17.07 -15.27 -14.37
CA ALA A 13 16.82 -15.08 -12.92
C ALA A 13 15.87 -13.93 -12.57
N GLU A 14 15.09 -13.41 -13.53
CA GLU A 14 14.14 -12.31 -13.29
C GLU A 14 12.79 -12.80 -12.77
N THR A 15 12.47 -14.10 -12.88
CA THR A 15 11.09 -14.59 -12.74
C THR A 15 10.70 -15.08 -11.34
N SER A 16 11.65 -15.34 -10.44
CA SER A 16 11.32 -15.85 -9.09
C SER A 16 11.27 -14.76 -8.02
N ALA A 17 12.26 -13.85 -8.02
CA ALA A 17 12.32 -12.73 -7.07
C ALA A 17 11.25 -11.67 -7.38
N ASP A 18 11.05 -11.33 -8.65
CA ASP A 18 10.02 -10.38 -9.08
C ASP A 18 8.61 -10.95 -8.83
N ALA A 19 8.39 -12.23 -9.14
CA ALA A 19 7.13 -12.91 -8.80
C ALA A 19 6.88 -12.96 -7.29
N ALA A 20 7.89 -13.26 -6.46
CA ALA A 20 7.76 -13.24 -5.01
C ALA A 20 7.40 -11.84 -4.48
N GLN A 21 8.03 -10.79 -5.03
CA GLN A 21 7.75 -9.41 -4.67
C GLN A 21 6.33 -8.98 -5.09
N VAL A 22 5.88 -9.39 -6.27
CA VAL A 22 4.51 -9.15 -6.76
C VAL A 22 3.48 -9.85 -5.86
N ILE A 23 3.74 -11.11 -5.46
CA ILE A 23 2.89 -11.86 -4.54
C ILE A 23 2.79 -11.15 -3.18
N ASP A 24 3.92 -10.66 -2.64
CA ASP A 24 3.92 -9.93 -1.38
C ASP A 24 3.16 -8.59 -1.48
N CYS A 25 3.35 -7.84 -2.57
CA CYS A 25 2.58 -6.64 -2.87
C CYS A 25 1.07 -6.91 -2.90
N ALA A 26 0.63 -7.92 -3.64
CA ALA A 26 -0.78 -8.29 -3.75
C ALA A 26 -1.36 -8.78 -2.41
N ARG A 27 -0.54 -9.45 -1.58
CA ARG A 27 -0.91 -9.84 -0.22
C ARG A 27 -1.08 -8.60 0.67
N MET A 28 -0.13 -7.66 0.64
CA MET A 28 -0.21 -6.43 1.41
C MET A 28 -1.41 -5.57 1.02
N GLN A 29 -1.71 -5.43 -0.27
CA GLN A 29 -2.92 -4.74 -0.75
C GLN A 29 -4.20 -5.35 -0.15
N ARG A 30 -4.29 -6.69 -0.11
CA ARG A 30 -5.43 -7.39 0.50
C ARG A 30 -5.55 -7.13 1.99
N LEU A 31 -4.44 -7.16 2.72
CA LEU A 31 -4.41 -6.85 4.16
C LEU A 31 -4.82 -5.40 4.44
N VAL A 32 -4.29 -4.44 3.68
CA VAL A 32 -4.64 -3.02 3.78
C VAL A 32 -6.14 -2.81 3.51
N LEU A 33 -6.67 -3.42 2.45
CA LEU A 33 -8.10 -3.35 2.15
C LEU A 33 -8.95 -3.98 3.26
N GLY A 34 -8.53 -5.14 3.79
CA GLY A 34 -9.18 -5.80 4.91
C GLY A 34 -9.21 -4.91 6.16
N ALA A 35 -8.09 -4.28 6.51
CA ALA A 35 -8.00 -3.34 7.60
C ALA A 35 -8.96 -2.15 7.40
N ILE A 36 -9.07 -1.59 6.19
CA ILE A 36 -10.02 -0.50 5.91
C ILE A 36 -11.47 -1.00 6.04
N ARG A 37 -11.80 -2.18 5.50
CA ARG A 37 -13.14 -2.79 5.60
C ARG A 37 -13.58 -3.04 7.04
N LEU A 38 -12.66 -3.47 7.90
CA LEU A 38 -12.95 -3.67 9.33
C LEU A 38 -13.36 -2.38 10.04
N ALA A 39 -13.02 -1.20 9.50
CA ALA A 39 -13.47 0.08 10.04
C ALA A 39 -14.85 0.52 9.52
N LYS A 40 -15.43 -0.21 8.56
CA LYS A 40 -16.72 0.12 7.92
C LYS A 40 -16.76 1.59 7.47
N GLY A 41 -17.87 2.29 7.71
CA GLY A 41 -18.04 3.70 7.39
C GLY A 41 -17.15 4.67 8.17
N ALA A 42 -16.53 4.23 9.28
CA ALA A 42 -15.53 5.07 9.94
C ALA A 42 -14.28 5.20 9.04
N GLY A 43 -13.89 4.15 8.32
CA GLY A 43 -12.66 4.16 7.52
C GLY A 43 -11.39 4.33 8.34
N ARG A 44 -10.23 4.28 7.69
CA ARG A 44 -8.90 4.40 8.32
C ARG A 44 -7.94 5.26 7.51
N THR A 45 -7.08 6.01 8.20
CA THR A 45 -5.92 6.63 7.55
C THR A 45 -4.84 5.59 7.23
N ALA A 46 -3.91 5.94 6.34
CA ALA A 46 -2.77 5.06 6.04
C ALA A 46 -1.92 4.73 7.29
N GLU A 47 -1.88 5.61 8.28
CA GLU A 47 -1.16 5.37 9.54
C GLU A 47 -1.96 4.46 10.48
N GLU A 48 -3.28 4.64 10.58
CA GLU A 48 -4.12 3.72 11.34
C GLU A 48 -4.08 2.31 10.76
N VAL A 49 -4.08 2.17 9.43
CA VAL A 49 -3.87 0.86 8.77
C VAL A 49 -2.50 0.28 9.10
N ALA A 50 -1.45 1.10 9.03
CA ALA A 50 -0.09 0.68 9.36
C ALA A 50 0.01 0.16 10.81
N SER A 51 -0.60 0.87 11.76
CA SER A 51 -0.68 0.46 13.17
C SER A 51 -1.46 -0.84 13.36
N VAL A 52 -2.61 -1.00 12.69
CA VAL A 52 -3.44 -2.23 12.77
C VAL A 52 -2.70 -3.45 12.22
N LEU A 53 -1.95 -3.27 11.13
CA LEU A 53 -1.20 -4.35 10.49
C LEU A 53 0.21 -4.53 11.07
N ASN A 54 0.59 -3.70 12.05
CA ASN A 54 1.94 -3.63 12.63
C ASN A 54 3.06 -3.54 11.56
N VAL A 55 2.84 -2.69 10.55
CA VAL A 55 3.81 -2.42 9.47
C VAL A 55 4.20 -0.95 9.45
N PRO A 56 5.34 -0.58 8.86
CA PRO A 56 5.71 0.82 8.65
C PRO A 56 4.68 1.56 7.78
N ARG A 57 4.44 2.84 8.10
CA ARG A 57 3.57 3.73 7.31
C ARG A 57 4.00 3.79 5.83
N VAL A 58 5.30 3.75 5.56
CA VAL A 58 5.88 3.75 4.21
C VAL A 58 5.50 2.51 3.40
N THR A 59 5.09 1.43 4.05
CA THR A 59 4.57 0.21 3.40
C THR A 59 3.07 0.34 3.10
N ALA A 60 2.28 0.93 4.01
CA ALA A 60 0.83 1.07 3.84
C ALA A 60 0.43 2.21 2.87
N GLN A 61 1.20 3.30 2.82
CA GLN A 61 0.91 4.47 2.00
C GLN A 61 0.85 4.19 0.47
N PRO A 62 1.82 3.50 -0.15
CA PRO A 62 1.71 3.17 -1.57
C PRO A 62 0.51 2.24 -1.84
N ARG A 63 0.20 1.33 -0.92
CA ARG A 63 -0.86 0.31 -1.10
C ARG A 63 -2.25 0.94 -1.03
N THR A 64 -2.43 1.93 -0.15
CA THR A 64 -3.66 2.76 -0.16
C THR A 64 -3.81 3.54 -1.47
N SER A 65 -2.73 4.09 -2.01
CA SER A 65 -2.76 4.80 -3.31
C SER A 65 -3.11 3.86 -4.48
N GLU A 66 -2.53 2.65 -4.49
CA GLU A 66 -2.84 1.60 -5.46
C GLU A 66 -4.31 1.14 -5.36
N LEU A 67 -4.82 0.92 -4.14
CA LEU A 67 -6.22 0.55 -3.91
C LEU A 67 -7.20 1.66 -4.33
N LYS A 68 -6.82 2.93 -4.15
CA LYS A 68 -7.57 4.08 -4.65
C LYS A 68 -7.60 4.07 -6.18
N ALA A 69 -6.45 3.87 -6.83
CA ALA A 69 -6.37 3.78 -8.29
C ALA A 69 -7.21 2.62 -8.85
N LYS A 70 -7.32 1.51 -8.11
CA LYS A 70 -8.19 0.37 -8.43
C LYS A 70 -9.68 0.60 -8.13
N GLY A 71 -10.07 1.74 -7.55
CA GLY A 71 -11.46 2.03 -7.17
C GLY A 71 -12.00 1.16 -6.04
N LEU A 72 -11.12 0.58 -5.21
CA LEU A 72 -11.49 -0.28 -4.08
C LEU A 72 -11.70 0.50 -2.79
N ILE A 73 -11.04 1.65 -2.66
CA ILE A 73 -11.18 2.58 -1.53
C ILE A 73 -11.38 4.00 -2.04
N PHE A 74 -12.07 4.82 -1.24
CA PHE A 74 -12.43 6.19 -1.55
C PHE A 74 -12.10 7.11 -0.39
N ASP A 75 -11.84 8.38 -0.71
CA ASP A 75 -11.72 9.43 0.29
C ASP A 75 -13.09 9.63 0.95
N SER A 76 -13.16 9.50 2.27
CA SER A 76 -14.42 9.69 3.01
C SER A 76 -14.79 11.17 3.20
N GLY A 77 -13.95 12.10 2.77
CA GLY A 77 -14.07 13.53 3.07
C GLY A 77 -13.55 13.89 4.47
N ILE A 78 -13.32 12.89 5.32
CA ILE A 78 -12.82 13.09 6.68
C ILE A 78 -11.29 13.14 6.65
N ARG A 79 -10.74 13.97 7.54
CA ARG A 79 -9.30 14.04 7.80
C ARG A 79 -9.06 13.80 9.28
N ARG A 80 -8.21 12.83 9.63
CA ARG A 80 -7.77 12.59 11.02
C ARG A 80 -6.33 13.02 11.21
N THR A 81 -6.01 13.49 12.40
CA THR A 81 -4.64 13.81 12.78
C THR A 81 -3.87 12.53 13.03
N ASN A 82 -2.81 12.33 12.26
CA ASN A 82 -1.85 11.26 12.50
C ASN A 82 -1.12 11.50 13.82
N ARG A 83 -1.10 10.49 14.68
CA ARG A 83 -0.43 10.57 15.99
C ARG A 83 1.08 10.71 15.82
N SER A 84 1.67 10.07 14.81
CA SER A 84 3.13 10.06 14.63
C SER A 84 3.69 11.36 14.04
N SER A 85 2.91 12.10 13.25
CA SER A 85 3.40 13.30 12.55
C SER A 85 2.65 14.59 12.88
N GLY A 86 1.53 14.51 13.62
CA GLY A 86 0.64 15.65 13.86
C GLY A 86 -0.08 16.17 12.62
N LYS A 87 0.13 15.55 11.44
CA LYS A 87 -0.46 15.99 10.17
C LYS A 87 -1.84 15.41 9.96
N ARG A 88 -2.71 16.16 9.27
CA ARG A 88 -4.03 15.68 8.85
C ARG A 88 -3.87 14.72 7.67
N ALA A 89 -4.33 13.48 7.83
CA ALA A 89 -4.34 12.46 6.79
C ALA A 89 -5.77 12.15 6.34
N VAL A 90 -5.89 11.78 5.06
CA VAL A 90 -7.13 11.28 4.47
C VAL A 90 -7.57 10.01 5.17
N VAL A 91 -8.85 9.97 5.56
CA VAL A 91 -9.50 8.74 6.00
C VAL A 91 -10.04 8.04 4.76
N TRP A 92 -9.64 6.79 4.57
CA TRP A 92 -10.08 5.96 3.45
C TRP A 92 -11.20 5.03 3.91
N VAL A 93 -12.25 4.93 3.09
CA VAL A 93 -13.34 3.96 3.26
C VAL A 93 -13.35 2.98 2.09
N ALA A 94 -13.75 1.73 2.33
CA ALA A 94 -13.91 0.77 1.24
C ALA A 94 -15.11 1.16 0.37
N ARG A 95 -15.09 0.75 -0.91
CA ARG A 95 -16.15 1.04 -1.89
C ARG A 95 -17.57 0.80 -1.38
N GLU A 96 -17.75 -0.29 -0.66
CA GLU A 96 -19.04 -0.73 -0.10
C GLU A 96 -19.57 0.16 1.04
N PHE A 97 -18.72 1.03 1.62
CA PHE A 97 -19.09 1.97 2.68
C PHE A 97 -19.01 3.44 2.25
N ARG A 98 -18.84 3.68 0.93
CA ARG A 98 -18.93 5.02 0.37
C ARG A 98 -20.40 5.46 0.42
N GLN A 99 -20.69 6.51 1.19
CA GLN A 99 -21.97 7.22 1.17
C GLN A 99 -21.93 8.36 0.16
#